data_AF-A0A0F9EUG1-F1
#
_entry.id   AF-A0A0F9EUG1-F1
#
_cell.length_a   1.000
_cell.length_b   1.000
_cell.length_c   1.000
_cell.angle_alpha   90.00
_cell.angle_beta   90.00
_cell.angle_gamma   90.00
#
_symmetry.space_group_name_H-M   'P 1'
#
loop_
_entity.id
_entity.type
_entity.pdbx_description
1 polymer ?
#
loop_
_entity_poly.entity_id
_entity_poly.type
_entity_poly.pdbx_seq_one_letter_code
_entity_poly.pdbx_strand_id
1 'polypeptide(L)'
;MWKYILFLIAIHTIGRLPLRAGYGVTEMVGRMVYWLFPRHRRNVISNLRHVMGRNAPDRDVRAAARRVFVNIAKYYVDLVRMPR
;
A
#
# COMPACT_ATOMS: atom_id res chain seq x y z
N MET A 1 -17.99 10.60 4.31
CA MET A 1 -17.93 11.56 3.18
C MET A 1 -16.51 11.86 2.70
N TRP A 2 -15.56 12.32 3.54
CA TRP A 2 -14.21 12.69 3.04
C TRP A 2 -13.42 11.56 2.33
N LYS A 3 -13.50 10.31 2.82
CA LYS A 3 -12.88 9.15 2.16
C LYS A 3 -13.42 8.91 0.75
N TYR A 4 -14.73 9.14 0.56
CA TYR A 4 -15.39 9.03 -0.74
C TYR A 4 -14.90 10.13 -1.69
N ILE A 5 -14.74 11.36 -1.20
CA ILE A 5 -14.16 12.46 -1.99
C ILE A 5 -12.72 12.13 -2.42
N LEU A 6 -11.89 11.61 -1.51
CA LEU A 6 -10.52 11.17 -1.86
C LEU A 6 -10.53 10.07 -2.91
N PHE A 7 -11.47 9.13 -2.82
CA PHE A 7 -11.62 8.09 -3.82
C PHE A 7 -12.01 8.67 -5.20
N LEU A 8 -12.93 9.63 -5.25
CA LEU A 8 -13.27 10.34 -6.49
C LEU A 8 -12.07 11.10 -7.07
N ILE A 9 -11.29 11.79 -6.22
CA ILE A 9 -10.05 12.44 -6.63
C ILE A 9 -9.09 11.42 -7.23
N ALA A 10 -8.91 10.26 -6.58
CA ALA A 10 -8.03 9.20 -7.08
C ALA A 10 -8.46 8.67 -8.46
N ILE A 11 -9.76 8.48 -8.69
CA ILE A 11 -10.31 8.10 -10.01
C ILE A 11 -9.98 9.16 -11.07
N HIS A 12 -10.20 10.43 -10.77
CA HIS A 12 -10.03 11.53 -11.74
C HIS A 12 -8.59 11.97 -11.94
N THR A 13 -7.66 11.52 -11.09
CA THR A 13 -6.22 11.80 -11.17
C THR A 13 -5.45 10.53 -11.58
N ILE A 14 -5.23 9.60 -10.64
CA ILE A 14 -4.47 8.35 -10.82
C ILE A 14 -5.11 7.45 -11.88
N GLY A 15 -6.44 7.40 -11.94
CA GLY A 15 -7.18 6.60 -12.93
C GLY A 15 -6.91 7.02 -14.38
N ARG A 16 -6.54 8.28 -14.62
CA ARG A 16 -6.26 8.82 -15.97
C ARG A 16 -4.79 8.74 -16.39
N LEU A 17 -3.89 8.42 -15.46
CA LEU A 17 -2.46 8.28 -15.79
C LEU A 17 -2.21 7.06 -16.69
N PRO A 18 -1.10 7.01 -17.44
CA PRO A 18 -0.59 5.75 -17.96
C PRO A 18 -0.36 4.73 -16.84
N LEU A 19 -0.62 3.44 -17.09
CA LEU A 19 -0.59 2.41 -16.04
C LEU A 19 0.74 2.38 -15.26
N ARG A 20 1.86 2.48 -15.98
CA ARG A 20 3.21 2.53 -15.37
C ARG A 20 3.39 3.73 -14.44
N ALA A 21 2.88 4.89 -14.83
CA ALA A 21 2.94 6.09 -13.99
C ALA A 21 2.06 5.94 -12.74
N GLY A 22 0.86 5.38 -12.87
CA GLY A 22 -0.01 5.10 -11.72
C GLY A 22 0.63 4.16 -10.69
N TYR A 23 1.26 3.08 -11.14
CA TYR A 23 2.02 2.19 -10.25
C TYR A 23 3.25 2.87 -9.65
N GLY A 24 3.97 3.72 -10.40
CA GLY A 24 5.11 4.46 -9.88
C GLY A 24 4.72 5.42 -8.75
N VAL A 25 3.64 6.19 -8.94
CA VAL A 25 3.10 7.10 -7.92
C VAL A 25 2.68 6.32 -6.68
N THR A 26 1.90 5.26 -6.84
CA THR A 26 1.40 4.48 -5.69
C THR A 26 2.50 3.69 -4.98
N GLU A 27 3.55 3.27 -5.69
CA GLU A 27 4.73 2.69 -5.06
C GLU A 27 5.44 3.69 -4.14
N MET A 28 5.65 4.92 -4.61
CA MET A 28 6.22 6.00 -3.79
C MET A 28 5.34 6.27 -2.57
N VAL A 29 4.02 6.39 -2.76
CA VAL A 29 3.05 6.59 -1.67
C VAL A 29 3.12 5.44 -0.66
N GLY A 30 3.09 4.18 -1.10
CA GLY A 30 3.18 3.02 -0.21
C GLY A 30 4.47 3.01 0.63
N ARG A 31 5.61 3.37 0.02
CA ARG A 31 6.89 3.54 0.74
C ARG A 31 6.81 4.68 1.77
N MET A 32 6.25 5.83 1.41
CA MET A 32 6.07 6.96 2.33
C MET A 32 5.20 6.57 3.52
N VAL A 33 4.05 5.91 3.28
CA VAL A 33 3.14 5.49 4.34
C VAL A 33 3.82 4.55 5.34
N TYR A 34 4.64 3.61 4.86
CA TYR A 34 5.40 2.72 5.75
C TYR A 34 6.30 3.48 6.74
N TRP A 35 6.91 4.58 6.31
CA TRP A 35 7.81 5.37 7.15
C TRP A 35 7.06 6.37 8.04
N LEU A 36 6.04 7.03 7.51
CA LEU A 36 5.29 8.09 8.18
C LEU A 36 4.29 7.58 9.22
N PHE A 37 3.80 6.33 9.09
CA PHE A 37 2.78 5.77 9.97
C PHE A 37 3.32 4.60 10.83
N PRO A 38 4.11 4.89 11.87
CA PRO A 38 4.77 3.86 12.67
C PRO A 38 3.79 2.92 13.38
N ARG A 39 2.59 3.41 13.75
CA ARG A 39 1.53 2.58 14.36
C ARG A 39 1.04 1.50 13.41
N HIS A 40 0.68 1.86 12.18
CA HIS A 40 0.26 0.89 11.17
C HIS A 40 1.39 -0.08 10.82
N ARG A 41 2.62 0.42 10.70
CA ARG A 41 3.79 -0.43 10.48
C ARG A 41 3.95 -1.50 11.57
N ARG A 42 3.83 -1.13 12.84
CA ARG A 42 3.94 -2.08 13.97
C ARG A 42 2.85 -3.15 13.92
N ASN A 43 1.61 -2.77 13.61
CA ASN A 43 0.50 -3.72 13.50
C ASN A 43 0.74 -4.74 12.37
N VAL A 44 1.16 -4.26 11.18
CA VAL A 44 1.47 -5.14 10.04
C VAL A 44 2.62 -6.09 10.36
N ILE A 45 3.68 -5.60 11.01
CA ILE A 45 4.81 -6.45 11.46
C ILE A 45 4.34 -7.49 12.47
N SER A 46 3.49 -7.12 13.42
CA SER A 46 2.92 -8.05 14.40
C SER A 46 2.14 -9.17 13.72
N ASN A 47 1.28 -8.83 12.76
CA ASN A 47 0.52 -9.81 11.98
C ASN A 47 1.44 -10.72 11.16
N LEU A 48 2.46 -10.15 10.51
CA LEU A 48 3.43 -10.93 9.74
C LEU A 48 4.27 -11.85 10.62
N ARG A 49 4.65 -11.45 11.84
CA ARG A 49 5.32 -12.36 12.78
C ARG A 49 4.47 -13.55 13.17
N HIS A 50 3.15 -13.37 13.26
CA HIS A 50 2.24 -14.47 13.52
C HIS A 50 2.16 -15.43 12.31
N VAL A 51 2.02 -14.89 11.10
CA VAL A 51 1.87 -15.68 9.86
C VAL A 51 3.17 -16.36 9.43
N MET A 52 4.30 -15.66 9.49
CA MET A 52 5.61 -16.17 9.05
C MET A 52 6.28 -17.06 10.12
N GLY A 53 5.71 -17.14 11.31
CA GLY A 53 6.25 -17.89 12.44
C GLY A 53 7.28 -17.11 13.27
N ARG A 54 7.42 -17.51 14.55
CA ARG A 54 8.28 -16.82 15.53
C ARG A 54 9.77 -16.84 15.19
N ASN A 55 10.21 -17.84 14.43
CA ASN A 55 11.61 -18.01 14.05
C ASN A 55 11.98 -17.27 12.75
N ALA A 56 11.02 -16.59 12.12
CA ALA A 56 11.28 -15.82 10.90
C ALA A 56 12.27 -14.69 11.20
N PRO A 57 13.32 -14.51 10.38
CA PRO A 57 14.27 -13.43 10.58
C PRO A 57 13.60 -12.06 10.51
N ASP A 58 13.98 -11.20 11.45
CA ASP A 58 13.42 -9.87 11.61
C ASP A 58 13.52 -8.98 10.36
N ARG A 59 14.59 -9.18 9.59
CA ARG A 59 14.80 -8.52 8.29
C ARG A 59 13.74 -8.92 7.27
N ASP A 60 13.33 -10.19 7.26
CA ASP A 60 12.43 -10.75 6.26
C ASP A 60 11.00 -10.31 6.56
N VAL A 61 10.62 -10.29 7.85
CA VAL A 61 9.35 -9.73 8.30
C VAL A 61 9.24 -8.24 7.95
N ARG A 62 10.31 -7.45 8.17
CA ARG A 62 10.31 -6.02 7.81
C ARG A 62 10.29 -5.80 6.29
N ALA A 63 10.97 -6.64 5.52
CA ALA A 63 10.93 -6.59 4.06
C ALA A 63 9.53 -6.94 3.53
N ALA A 64 8.89 -7.98 4.08
CA ALA A 64 7.50 -8.34 3.80
C ALA A 64 6.55 -7.20 4.17
N ALA A 65 6.72 -6.58 5.33
CA ALA A 65 5.91 -5.44 5.76
C ALA A 65 5.99 -4.29 4.75
N ARG A 66 7.18 -3.89 4.31
CA ARG A 66 7.34 -2.84 3.27
C ARG A 66 6.58 -3.19 1.99
N ARG A 67 6.67 -4.44 1.54
CA ARG A 67 5.95 -4.94 0.36
C ARG A 67 4.43 -4.89 0.55
N VAL A 68 3.91 -5.20 1.74
CA VAL A 68 2.47 -5.08 2.04
C VAL A 68 1.98 -3.65 1.83
N PHE A 69 2.67 -2.63 2.35
CA PHE A 69 2.25 -1.23 2.16
C PHE A 69 2.27 -0.80 0.70
N VAL A 70 3.30 -1.21 -0.06
CA VAL A 70 3.38 -0.95 -1.50
C VAL A 70 2.26 -1.65 -2.25
N ASN A 71 1.99 -2.93 -1.96
CA ASN A 71 0.96 -3.70 -2.64
C ASN A 71 -0.45 -3.18 -2.35
N ILE A 72 -0.73 -2.76 -1.11
CA ILE A 72 -2.01 -2.11 -0.77
C ILE A 72 -2.19 -0.82 -1.57
N ALA A 73 -1.14 -0.01 -1.72
CA ALA A 73 -1.21 1.20 -2.52
C ALA A 73 -1.44 0.89 -4.01
N LYS A 74 -0.77 -0.13 -4.55
CA LYS A 74 -0.94 -0.60 -5.93
C LYS A 74 -2.35 -1.14 -6.19
N TYR A 75 -2.94 -1.86 -5.23
CA TYR A 75 -4.32 -2.34 -5.30
C TYR A 75 -5.33 -1.21 -5.56
N TYR A 76 -5.09 0.00 -5.02
CA TYR A 76 -5.95 1.14 -5.33
C TYR A 76 -5.84 1.61 -6.78
N VAL A 77 -4.70 1.45 -7.45
CA VAL A 77 -4.58 1.71 -8.91
C VAL A 77 -5.49 0.78 -9.68
N ASP A 78 -5.49 -0.50 -9.31
CA ASP A 78 -6.32 -1.51 -9.95
C ASP A 78 -7.80 -1.19 -9.73
N LEU A 79 -8.16 -0.85 -8.48
CA LEU A 79 -9.53 -0.51 -8.10
C LEU A 79 -10.08 0.69 -8.87
N VAL A 80 -9.30 1.77 -9.03
CA VAL A 80 -9.78 2.98 -9.74
C VAL A 80 -9.85 2.81 -11.26
N ARG A 81 -9.26 1.73 -11.79
CA ARG A 81 -9.26 1.38 -13.22
C ARG A 81 -10.20 0.22 -13.55
N MET A 82 -10.81 -0.41 -12.54
CA MET A 82 -11.73 -1.52 -12.73
C MET A 82 -12.88 -1.06 -13.65
N PRO A 83 -13.23 -1.84 -14.69
CA PRO A 83 -14.38 -1.55 -15.53
C PRO A 83 -15.64 -1.45 -14.66
N ARG A 84 -16.53 -0.50 -14.99
CA ARG A 84 -17.81 -0.33 -14.32
C ARG A 84 -18.85 -1.32 -14.84
#